data_AF-A0A061I581-F1
#
_entry.id   AF-A0A061I581-F1
#
_cell.length_a   1.000
_cell.length_b   1.000
_cell.length_c   1.000
_cell.angle_alpha   90.00
_cell.angle_beta   90.00
_cell.angle_gamma   90.00
#
_symmetry.space_group_name_H-M   'P 1'
#
loop_
_entity.id
_entity.type
_entity.pdbx_description
1 polymer ?
#
loop_
_entity_poly.entity_id
_entity_poly.type
_entity_poly.pdbx_seq_one_letter_code
_entity_poly.pdbx_strand_id
1 'polypeptide(L)'
;MDTVETRKLKPEEMEWLAPGHPGRSRLFRTLLLLLWTLLSCHLGGTAQGPGEWTPWGSWSRCSLSCGRGVSVRSRRCVQLPGEEPCWGDSHEYRVCQQPDCPPGAIPFRDLQCALYNGHPVLGTQKTYQWVPFHGAPNLCDLNCLAEGHAFYHSFGRVLDGTPCTPRAQGLCIAGRCLGTGPMAGPAHEV
;
A
#
# COMPACT_ATOMS: atom_id res chain seq x y z
N MET A 1 -68.02 -10.65 -16.98
CA MET A 1 -66.67 -10.05 -17.03
C MET A 1 -66.33 -9.61 -18.44
N ASP A 2 -66.48 -8.38 -18.88
CA ASP A 2 -67.46 -7.31 -18.65
C ASP A 2 -67.08 -6.22 -19.68
N THR A 3 -68.07 -5.76 -20.44
CA THR A 3 -68.25 -4.42 -21.04
C THR A 3 -67.03 -3.70 -21.66
N VAL A 4 -66.94 -3.59 -23.00
CA VAL A 4 -67.68 -2.67 -23.90
C VAL A 4 -67.22 -1.21 -23.85
N GLU A 5 -66.32 -0.90 -24.78
CA GLU A 5 -66.32 0.21 -25.77
C GLU A 5 -67.19 1.48 -25.53
N THR A 6 -66.58 2.67 -25.74
CA THR A 6 -66.99 3.75 -26.70
C THR A 6 -66.76 5.21 -26.24
N ARG A 7 -66.06 5.94 -27.12
CA ARG A 7 -66.27 7.35 -27.58
C ARG A 7 -65.87 8.57 -26.72
N LYS A 8 -65.46 9.59 -27.50
CA LYS A 8 -65.07 10.98 -27.16
C LYS A 8 -66.18 11.79 -26.48
N LEU A 9 -65.81 12.86 -25.76
CA LEU A 9 -65.97 14.27 -26.20
C LEU A 9 -65.36 15.27 -25.18
N LYS A 10 -64.94 16.45 -25.65
CA LYS A 10 -64.82 17.71 -24.87
C LYS A 10 -66.13 18.49 -25.05
N PRO A 11 -66.64 19.28 -24.08
CA PRO A 11 -66.28 20.71 -23.93
C PRO A 11 -65.68 20.97 -22.51
N GLU A 12 -65.71 22.13 -21.81
CA GLU A 12 -66.05 23.56 -22.07
C GLU A 12 -65.01 24.49 -21.35
N GLU A 13 -65.22 25.81 -21.38
CA GLU A 13 -64.45 26.86 -20.67
C GLU A 13 -64.99 27.18 -19.26
N MET A 14 -64.16 27.81 -18.42
CA MET A 14 -64.61 28.80 -17.41
C MET A 14 -63.49 29.81 -17.13
N GLU A 15 -63.64 31.04 -17.62
CA GLU A 15 -62.85 32.19 -17.15
C GLU A 15 -63.19 32.53 -15.69
N TRP A 16 -62.18 32.89 -14.90
CA TRP A 16 -62.36 33.77 -13.74
C TRP A 16 -61.27 34.83 -13.69
N LEU A 17 -61.69 36.09 -13.65
CA LEU A 17 -60.83 37.26 -13.55
C LEU A 17 -60.32 37.49 -12.12
N ALA A 18 -59.11 38.08 -12.04
CA ALA A 18 -58.54 38.75 -10.86
C ALA A 18 -58.17 37.87 -9.64
N PRO A 19 -57.34 38.37 -8.67
CA PRO A 19 -56.73 39.69 -8.59
C PRO A 19 -55.19 39.67 -8.67
N GLY A 20 -54.59 40.86 -8.86
CA GLY A 20 -53.13 41.02 -8.79
C GLY A 20 -52.60 40.73 -7.37
N HIS A 21 -51.73 39.74 -7.24
CA HIS A 21 -51.07 39.46 -5.96
C HIS A 21 -50.02 40.55 -5.63
N PRO A 22 -50.07 41.15 -4.42
CA PRO A 22 -49.12 42.17 -4.02
C PRO A 22 -47.73 41.57 -3.80
N GLY A 23 -46.71 42.29 -4.25
CA GLY A 23 -45.30 42.16 -3.88
C GLY A 23 -44.83 40.77 -3.42
N ARG A 24 -44.47 39.89 -4.37
CA ARG A 24 -43.71 38.65 -4.08
C ARG A 24 -42.44 39.02 -3.31
N SER A 25 -42.49 38.87 -1.99
CA SER A 25 -41.51 39.47 -1.08
C SER A 25 -40.10 39.06 -1.47
N ARG A 26 -39.25 40.06 -1.78
CA ARG A 26 -37.86 39.82 -2.17
C ARG A 26 -37.14 38.99 -1.11
N LEU A 27 -37.48 39.21 0.16
CA LEU A 27 -37.00 38.49 1.33
C LEU A 27 -37.25 36.97 1.24
N PHE A 28 -38.42 36.53 0.76
CA PHE A 28 -38.73 35.10 0.62
C PHE A 28 -37.93 34.45 -0.50
N ARG A 29 -37.68 35.19 -1.60
CA ARG A 29 -36.88 34.73 -2.73
C ARG A 29 -35.39 34.68 -2.39
N THR A 30 -34.87 35.66 -1.63
CA THR A 30 -33.52 35.62 -1.07
C THR A 30 -33.38 34.56 0.02
N LEU A 31 -34.40 34.32 0.85
CA LEU A 31 -34.34 33.28 1.88
C LEU A 31 -34.27 31.89 1.26
N LEU A 32 -35.06 31.59 0.21
CA LEU A 32 -34.93 30.34 -0.54
C LEU A 32 -33.56 30.22 -1.24
N LEU A 33 -33.03 31.29 -1.84
CA LEU A 33 -31.70 31.26 -2.45
C LEU A 33 -30.60 31.03 -1.40
N LEU A 34 -30.68 31.69 -0.24
CA LEU A 34 -29.76 31.49 0.88
C LEU A 34 -29.85 30.07 1.43
N LEU A 35 -31.06 29.55 1.66
CA LEU A 35 -31.28 28.16 2.08
C LEU A 35 -30.72 27.17 1.06
N TRP A 36 -30.89 27.45 -0.25
CA TRP A 36 -30.34 26.62 -1.32
C TRP A 36 -28.81 26.68 -1.36
N THR A 37 -28.19 27.86 -1.20
CA THR A 37 -26.73 27.97 -1.09
C THR A 37 -26.17 27.31 0.17
N LEU A 38 -26.86 27.37 1.31
CA LEU A 38 -26.46 26.68 2.54
C LEU A 38 -26.59 25.16 2.40
N LEU A 39 -27.64 24.67 1.73
CA LEU A 39 -27.82 23.25 1.43
C LEU A 39 -26.78 22.76 0.41
N SER A 40 -26.44 23.57 -0.60
CA SER A 40 -25.34 23.28 -1.54
C SER A 40 -23.96 23.32 -0.88
N CYS A 41 -23.73 24.18 0.12
CA CYS A 41 -22.50 24.15 0.92
C CYS A 41 -22.40 22.88 1.79
N HIS A 42 -23.51 22.40 2.35
CA HIS A 42 -23.52 21.12 3.09
C HIS A 42 -23.37 19.88 2.19
N LEU A 43 -23.62 20.00 0.88
CA LEU A 43 -23.40 18.96 -0.13
C LEU A 43 -22.15 19.24 -0.99
N GLY A 44 -21.30 20.19 -0.57
CA GLY A 44 -20.14 20.69 -1.30
C GLY A 44 -18.93 19.77 -1.22
N GLY A 45 -19.00 18.61 -1.86
CA GLY A 45 -17.84 17.76 -2.16
C GLY A 45 -17.37 16.87 -1.03
N THR A 46 -17.96 15.68 -0.90
CA THR A 46 -17.15 14.51 -0.51
C THR A 46 -16.12 14.29 -1.63
N ALA A 47 -14.84 14.21 -1.28
CA ALA A 47 -13.75 14.11 -2.24
C ALA A 47 -13.75 12.70 -2.89
N GLN A 48 -14.53 12.53 -3.95
CA GLN A 48 -14.73 11.25 -4.64
C GLN A 48 -13.68 11.07 -5.74
N GLY A 49 -12.49 10.63 -5.35
CA GLY A 49 -11.39 10.30 -6.26
C GLY A 49 -10.31 9.48 -5.59
N PRO A 50 -9.43 8.80 -6.36
CA PRO A 50 -8.23 8.18 -5.82
C PRO A 50 -7.20 9.25 -5.42
N GLY A 51 -6.56 9.06 -4.27
CA GLY A 51 -5.46 9.89 -3.81
C GLY A 51 -4.29 9.91 -4.79
N GLU A 52 -3.48 10.97 -4.70
CA GLU A 52 -2.36 11.22 -5.61
C GLU A 52 -1.04 10.69 -5.02
N TRP A 53 -0.22 10.04 -5.86
CA TRP A 53 1.14 9.67 -5.50
C TRP A 53 2.07 10.88 -5.58
N THR A 54 2.87 11.12 -4.54
CA THR A 54 4.04 11.99 -4.67
C THR A 54 4.97 11.47 -5.78
N PRO A 55 5.79 12.34 -6.41
CA PRO A 55 6.92 11.89 -7.19
C PRO A 55 7.78 10.88 -6.41
N TRP A 56 8.40 9.95 -7.13
CA TRP A 56 9.35 9.02 -6.54
C TRP A 56 10.53 9.76 -5.92
N GLY A 57 10.90 9.39 -4.70
CA GLY A 57 12.14 9.81 -4.08
C GLY A 57 13.37 9.31 -4.83
N SER A 58 14.54 9.82 -4.46
CA SER A 58 15.82 9.29 -4.93
C SER A 58 16.03 7.85 -4.46
N TRP A 59 16.79 7.09 -5.24
CA TRP A 59 17.22 5.75 -4.85
C TRP A 59 18.14 5.81 -3.63
N SER A 60 17.91 4.90 -2.68
CA SER A 60 18.82 4.66 -1.55
C SER A 60 20.21 4.24 -2.06
N ARG A 61 21.21 4.38 -1.17
CA ARG A 61 22.46 3.63 -1.31
C ARG A 61 22.16 2.12 -1.39
N CYS A 62 23.08 1.39 -1.99
CA CYS A 62 22.99 -0.08 -2.05
C CYS A 62 23.03 -0.65 -0.63
N SER A 63 22.22 -1.68 -0.34
CA SER A 63 22.14 -2.29 1.00
C SER A 63 23.43 -3.00 1.42
N LEU A 64 24.28 -3.36 0.45
CA LEU A 64 25.65 -3.84 0.66
C LEU A 64 26.66 -2.84 0.12
N SER A 65 27.84 -2.79 0.70
CA SER A 65 29.01 -2.02 0.22
C SER A 65 29.89 -2.80 -0.77
N CYS A 66 29.67 -4.11 -0.90
CA CYS A 66 30.35 -5.00 -1.85
C CYS A 66 29.39 -6.07 -2.38
N GLY A 67 29.72 -6.67 -3.52
CA GLY A 67 28.89 -7.69 -4.16
C GLY A 67 27.54 -7.16 -4.65
N ARG A 68 26.50 -7.98 -4.54
CA ARG A 68 25.16 -7.70 -5.10
C ARG A 68 24.16 -7.40 -3.98
N GLY A 69 23.65 -6.18 -3.92
CA GLY A 69 22.65 -5.73 -2.94
C GLY A 69 21.39 -5.17 -3.59
N VAL A 70 20.59 -4.44 -2.80
CA VAL A 70 19.34 -3.81 -3.24
C VAL A 70 19.35 -2.31 -2.92
N SER A 71 18.87 -1.50 -3.85
CA SER A 71 18.48 -0.11 -3.63
C SER A 71 16.95 -0.02 -3.63
N VAL A 72 16.40 0.80 -2.74
CA VAL A 72 14.96 1.10 -2.66
C VAL A 72 14.72 2.58 -2.90
N ARG A 73 13.59 2.93 -3.53
CA ARG A 73 13.02 4.28 -3.51
C ARG A 73 11.58 4.21 -3.03
N SER A 74 11.08 5.30 -2.46
CA SER A 74 9.71 5.37 -1.95
C SER A 74 8.98 6.61 -2.46
N ARG A 75 7.65 6.53 -2.41
CA ARG A 75 6.69 7.61 -2.66
C ARG A 75 5.59 7.52 -1.60
N ARG A 76 4.85 8.62 -1.39
CA ARG A 76 3.76 8.67 -0.41
C ARG A 76 2.44 8.86 -1.15
N CYS A 77 1.38 8.25 -0.63
CA CYS A 77 0.03 8.58 -1.04
C CYS A 77 -0.40 9.85 -0.31
N VAL A 78 -0.89 10.83 -1.05
CA VAL A 78 -1.53 12.04 -0.52
C VAL A 78 -3.02 11.88 -0.80
N GLN A 79 -3.82 11.86 0.27
CA GLN A 79 -5.27 11.70 0.19
C GLN A 79 -5.94 12.71 1.13
N LEU A 80 -7.02 13.34 0.67
CA LEU A 80 -7.91 14.16 1.48
C LEU A 80 -8.94 13.29 2.21
N PRO A 81 -9.58 13.79 3.29
CA PRO A 81 -10.65 13.06 3.96
C PRO A 81 -11.81 12.73 3.01
N GLY A 82 -12.02 11.44 2.75
CA GLY A 82 -13.06 10.93 1.85
C GLY A 82 -12.55 10.41 0.51
N GLU A 83 -11.27 10.63 0.17
CA GLU A 83 -10.63 10.06 -1.03
C GLU A 83 -10.28 8.58 -0.82
N GLU A 84 -10.24 7.84 -1.93
CA GLU A 84 -9.80 6.44 -1.96
C GLU A 84 -8.26 6.36 -1.87
N PRO A 85 -7.69 5.29 -1.27
CA PRO A 85 -6.25 5.13 -1.20
C PRO A 85 -5.62 4.97 -2.59
N CYS A 86 -4.39 5.44 -2.73
CA CYS A 86 -3.64 5.34 -3.98
C CYS A 86 -3.36 3.88 -4.36
N TRP A 87 -3.64 3.52 -5.62
CA TRP A 87 -3.38 2.17 -6.15
C TRP A 87 -1.91 1.97 -6.53
N GLY A 88 -1.38 0.77 -6.27
CA GLY A 88 -0.01 0.36 -6.56
C GLY A 88 0.98 0.54 -5.40
N ASP A 89 2.26 0.23 -5.64
CA ASP A 89 3.25 0.15 -4.56
C ASP A 89 3.76 1.52 -4.10
N SER A 90 3.98 1.67 -2.80
CA SER A 90 4.65 2.83 -2.19
C SER A 90 6.18 2.75 -2.25
N HIS A 91 6.74 1.58 -2.59
CA HIS A 91 8.16 1.29 -2.64
C HIS A 91 8.51 0.60 -3.96
N GLU A 92 9.66 0.93 -4.52
CA GLU A 92 10.21 0.30 -5.71
C GLU A 92 11.66 -0.12 -5.43
N TYR A 93 12.03 -1.30 -5.91
CA TYR A 93 13.29 -1.95 -5.62
C TYR A 93 14.08 -2.22 -6.90
N ARG A 94 15.40 -2.10 -6.82
CA ARG A 94 16.30 -2.53 -7.89
C ARG A 94 17.52 -3.23 -7.30
N VAL A 95 18.04 -4.21 -8.03
CA VAL A 95 19.35 -4.78 -7.73
C VAL A 95 20.44 -3.75 -8.02
N CYS A 96 21.41 -3.63 -7.13
CA CYS A 96 22.61 -2.82 -7.31
C CYS A 96 23.85 -3.71 -7.20
N GLN A 97 24.84 -3.44 -8.06
CA GLN A 97 26.13 -4.11 -8.04
C GLN A 97 27.17 -3.16 -7.44
N GLN A 98 27.98 -3.67 -6.54
CA GLN A 98 29.16 -3.03 -5.96
C GLN A 98 30.42 -3.82 -6.38
N PRO A 99 31.63 -3.30 -6.13
CA PRO A 99 32.86 -4.08 -6.28
C PRO A 99 32.78 -5.41 -5.49
N ASP A 100 33.49 -6.43 -5.94
CA ASP A 100 33.47 -7.73 -5.29
C ASP A 100 33.93 -7.64 -3.83
N CYS A 101 33.33 -8.48 -2.97
CA CYS A 101 33.68 -8.51 -1.56
C CYS A 101 35.11 -9.03 -1.36
N PRO A 102 35.87 -8.48 -0.39
CA PRO A 102 37.23 -8.93 -0.13
C PRO A 102 37.25 -10.40 0.32
N PRO A 103 38.36 -11.14 0.10
CA PRO A 103 38.50 -12.50 0.59
C PRO A 103 38.25 -12.59 2.09
N GLY A 104 37.44 -13.55 2.53
CA GLY A 104 37.07 -13.72 3.93
C GLY A 104 35.99 -12.74 4.45
N ALA A 105 35.36 -11.95 3.58
CA ALA A 105 34.18 -11.17 3.97
C ALA A 105 33.07 -12.06 4.56
N ILE A 106 32.58 -11.70 5.74
CA ILE A 106 31.50 -12.42 6.41
C ILE A 106 30.20 -12.21 5.62
N PRO A 107 29.43 -13.25 5.27
CA PRO A 107 28.19 -13.06 4.52
C PRO A 107 27.15 -12.30 5.35
N PHE A 108 26.29 -11.55 4.67
CA PHE A 108 25.39 -10.61 5.33
C PHE A 108 24.36 -11.26 6.26
N ARG A 109 23.99 -12.52 6.01
CA ARG A 109 23.05 -13.28 6.86
C ARG A 109 23.71 -13.74 8.16
N ASP A 110 24.97 -14.15 8.10
CA ASP A 110 25.77 -14.57 9.24
C ASP A 110 25.96 -13.40 10.22
N LEU A 111 26.25 -12.20 9.70
CA LEU A 111 26.27 -10.98 10.51
C LEU A 111 24.94 -10.71 11.22
N GLN A 112 23.81 -10.92 10.54
CA GLN A 112 22.47 -10.71 11.13
C GLN A 112 22.14 -11.72 12.25
N CYS A 113 22.55 -12.99 12.12
CA CYS A 113 22.46 -13.94 13.23
C CYS A 113 23.41 -13.56 14.38
N ALA A 114 24.64 -13.15 14.05
CA ALA A 114 25.66 -12.80 15.04
C ALA A 114 25.29 -11.60 15.92
N LEU A 115 24.40 -10.70 15.47
CA LEU A 115 23.82 -9.62 16.30
C LEU A 115 23.08 -10.13 17.55
N TYR A 116 22.68 -11.41 17.59
CA TYR A 116 21.99 -12.03 18.74
C TYR A 116 22.92 -12.91 19.58
N ASN A 117 24.21 -13.01 19.25
CA ASN A 117 25.16 -13.83 19.99
C ASN A 117 25.36 -13.29 21.42
N GLY A 118 25.32 -14.19 22.40
CA GLY A 118 25.48 -13.81 23.81
C GLY A 118 24.29 -13.05 24.42
N HIS A 119 23.22 -12.78 23.67
CA HIS A 119 22.01 -12.15 24.18
C HIS A 119 20.97 -13.20 24.64
N PRO A 120 20.23 -12.96 25.75
CA PRO A 120 19.20 -13.89 26.21
C PRO A 120 18.01 -13.98 25.24
N VAL A 121 17.54 -15.20 24.96
CA VAL A 121 16.33 -15.42 24.13
C VAL A 121 15.08 -15.13 24.96
N LEU A 122 14.12 -14.42 24.38
CA LEU A 122 12.86 -14.00 25.01
C LEU A 122 12.21 -15.13 25.83
N GLY A 123 11.98 -14.89 27.12
CA GLY A 123 11.44 -15.86 28.06
C GLY A 123 12.47 -16.76 28.75
N THR A 124 13.76 -16.61 28.47
CA THR A 124 14.85 -17.40 29.10
C THR A 124 16.06 -16.53 29.47
N GLN A 125 16.85 -16.98 30.43
CA GLN A 125 18.17 -16.39 30.74
C GLN A 125 19.32 -17.05 29.93
N LYS A 126 18.99 -17.92 28.96
CA LYS A 126 20.00 -18.67 28.19
C LYS A 126 20.47 -17.87 26.98
N THR A 127 21.77 -17.89 26.75
CA THR A 127 22.46 -17.24 25.63
C THR A 127 23.08 -18.29 24.74
N TYR A 128 23.24 -17.99 23.45
CA TYR A 128 23.73 -18.92 22.44
C TYR A 128 24.66 -18.21 21.45
N GLN A 129 25.39 -19.00 20.66
CA GLN A 129 25.98 -18.57 19.40
C GLN A 129 25.04 -19.00 18.27
N TRP A 130 24.84 -18.14 17.28
CA TRP A 130 23.82 -18.29 16.24
C TRP A 130 24.45 -18.34 14.85
N VAL A 131 24.07 -19.36 14.09
CA VAL A 131 24.49 -19.52 12.68
C VAL A 131 23.25 -19.56 11.77
N PRO A 132 23.34 -19.12 10.50
CA PRO A 132 22.17 -19.10 9.60
C PRO A 132 21.52 -20.48 9.39
N PHE A 133 20.20 -20.54 9.60
CA PHE A 133 19.38 -21.68 9.23
C PHE A 133 18.59 -21.38 7.93
N HIS A 134 18.71 -22.28 6.95
CA HIS A 134 18.07 -22.15 5.63
C HIS A 134 16.99 -23.22 5.38
N GLY A 135 16.68 -24.08 6.36
CA GLY A 135 15.68 -25.15 6.22
C GLY A 135 14.25 -24.74 6.55
N ALA A 136 13.99 -23.46 6.86
CA ALA A 136 12.67 -22.96 7.18
C ALA A 136 11.85 -22.62 5.90
N PRO A 137 10.50 -22.69 5.92
CA PRO A 137 9.68 -22.49 4.73
C PRO A 137 9.88 -21.13 4.04
N ASN A 138 10.01 -20.05 4.81
CA ASN A 138 10.38 -18.74 4.27
C ASN A 138 11.89 -18.52 4.37
N LEU A 139 12.55 -18.53 3.21
CA LEU A 139 13.98 -18.31 3.08
C LEU A 139 14.43 -16.90 3.53
N CYS A 140 13.51 -15.94 3.59
CA CYS A 140 13.78 -14.54 3.95
C CYS A 140 13.39 -14.18 5.40
N ASP A 141 13.00 -15.16 6.20
CA ASP A 141 12.98 -15.00 7.65
C ASP A 141 14.38 -15.30 8.22
N LEU A 142 14.80 -14.51 9.20
CA LEU A 142 16.09 -14.60 9.91
C LEU A 142 16.03 -15.74 10.93
N ASN A 143 15.96 -16.96 10.40
CA ASN A 143 16.06 -18.18 11.17
C ASN A 143 17.55 -18.46 11.44
N CYS A 144 17.90 -18.60 12.71
CA CYS A 144 19.26 -18.90 13.15
C CYS A 144 19.27 -20.14 14.05
N LEU A 145 20.12 -21.11 13.73
CA LEU A 145 20.35 -22.32 14.52
C LEU A 145 21.25 -21.96 15.72
N ALA A 146 20.91 -22.45 16.91
CA ALA A 146 21.81 -22.37 18.05
C ALA A 146 22.95 -23.38 17.88
N GLU A 147 24.19 -22.91 17.83
CA GLU A 147 25.36 -23.76 17.58
C GLU A 147 25.50 -24.86 18.65
N GLY A 148 25.78 -26.09 18.21
CA GLY A 148 25.82 -27.27 19.08
C GLY A 148 24.44 -27.77 19.57
N HIS A 149 23.33 -27.18 19.12
CA HIS A 149 21.98 -27.52 19.57
C HIS A 149 21.04 -27.85 18.39
N ALA A 150 19.98 -28.62 18.68
CA ALA A 150 19.02 -29.11 17.68
C ALA A 150 17.78 -28.20 17.52
N PHE A 151 17.90 -26.89 17.72
CA PHE A 151 16.80 -25.93 17.56
C PHE A 151 17.27 -24.63 16.92
N TYR A 152 16.36 -23.98 16.18
CA TYR A 152 16.56 -22.63 15.63
C TYR A 152 15.55 -21.66 16.24
N HIS A 153 15.88 -20.37 16.21
CA HIS A 153 14.98 -19.28 16.57
C HIS A 153 14.80 -18.36 15.36
N SER A 154 13.60 -17.78 15.19
CA SER A 154 13.34 -16.76 14.17
C SER A 154 13.41 -15.37 14.78
N PHE A 155 14.34 -14.55 14.29
CA PHE A 155 14.53 -13.17 14.74
C PHE A 155 13.81 -12.14 13.84
N GLY A 156 12.78 -12.59 13.10
CA GLY A 156 12.01 -11.77 12.17
C GLY A 156 12.46 -11.98 10.73
N ARG A 157 12.60 -10.90 9.95
CA ARG A 157 13.01 -10.93 8.54
C ARG A 157 14.47 -10.56 8.37
N VAL A 158 15.13 -11.13 7.37
CA VAL A 158 16.45 -10.65 6.95
C VAL A 158 16.33 -9.28 6.27
N LEU A 159 17.41 -8.49 6.33
CA LEU A 159 17.50 -7.19 5.66
C LEU A 159 17.48 -7.32 4.14
N ASP A 160 16.92 -6.33 3.45
CA ASP A 160 16.79 -6.34 1.99
C ASP A 160 18.16 -6.40 1.30
N GLY A 161 18.29 -7.26 0.29
CA GLY A 161 19.56 -7.60 -0.36
C GLY A 161 20.36 -8.72 0.32
N THR A 162 19.86 -9.33 1.39
CA THR A 162 20.44 -10.60 1.90
C THR A 162 20.19 -11.73 0.89
N PRO A 163 21.20 -12.54 0.52
CA PRO A 163 20.98 -13.73 -0.31
C PRO A 163 20.02 -14.73 0.35
N CYS A 164 19.06 -15.27 -0.40
CA CYS A 164 18.05 -16.18 0.17
C CYS A 164 18.68 -17.50 0.66
N THR A 165 19.63 -18.04 -0.10
CA THR A 165 20.41 -19.23 0.25
C THR A 165 21.85 -19.07 -0.24
N PRO A 166 22.82 -19.85 0.27
CA PRO A 166 24.22 -19.74 -0.15
C PRO A 166 24.49 -20.14 -1.61
N ARG A 167 23.50 -20.72 -2.31
CA ARG A 167 23.64 -21.23 -3.69
C ARG A 167 22.68 -20.58 -4.69
N ALA A 168 21.65 -19.88 -4.24
CA ALA A 168 20.69 -19.22 -5.12
C ALA A 168 21.16 -17.80 -5.48
N GLN A 169 20.85 -17.36 -6.71
CA GLN A 169 21.16 -16.00 -7.18
C GLN A 169 20.16 -14.94 -6.72
N GLY A 170 19.15 -15.34 -5.94
CA GLY A 170 18.07 -14.47 -5.47
C GLY A 170 18.39 -13.74 -4.17
N LEU A 171 17.78 -12.57 -4.02
CA LEU A 171 17.90 -11.69 -2.87
C LEU A 171 16.55 -11.57 -2.16
N CYS A 172 16.61 -11.42 -0.84
CA CYS A 172 15.44 -11.10 -0.05
C CYS A 172 15.06 -9.63 -0.25
N ILE A 173 13.79 -9.39 -0.59
CA ILE A 173 13.19 -8.07 -0.79
C ILE A 173 11.80 -8.09 -0.16
N ALA A 174 11.52 -7.17 0.76
CA ALA A 174 10.26 -7.08 1.50
C ALA A 174 9.84 -8.39 2.20
N GLY A 175 10.80 -9.24 2.58
CA GLY A 175 10.56 -10.56 3.18
C GLY A 175 10.24 -11.69 2.19
N ARG A 176 10.40 -11.49 0.88
CA ARG A 176 10.25 -12.51 -0.16
C ARG A 176 11.57 -12.74 -0.90
N CYS A 177 11.85 -13.98 -1.31
CA CYS A 177 13.01 -14.27 -2.14
C CYS A 177 12.70 -13.93 -3.61
N LEU A 178 13.38 -12.94 -4.17
CA LEU A 178 13.25 -12.55 -5.58
C LEU A 178 14.55 -12.87 -6.34
N GLY A 179 14.43 -13.67 -7.39
CA GLY A 179 15.54 -14.05 -8.28
C GLY A 179 15.51 -13.30 -9.61
N THR A 180 16.60 -13.40 -10.37
CA THR A 180 16.70 -12.91 -11.76
C THR A 180 15.96 -13.82 -12.74
N GLY A 181 14.65 -14.02 -12.51
CA GLY A 181 13.69 -14.11 -13.61
C GLY A 181 13.31 -12.68 -14.03
N PRO A 182 12.64 -12.48 -15.18
CA PRO A 182 12.07 -11.17 -15.49
C PRO A 182 11.12 -10.77 -14.35
N MET A 183 11.33 -9.59 -13.77
CA MET A 183 10.29 -8.96 -12.96
C MET A 183 9.18 -8.57 -13.93
N ALA A 184 8.27 -9.50 -14.16
CA ALA A 184 6.94 -9.16 -14.63
C ALA A 184 6.43 -8.10 -13.65
N GLY A 185 6.14 -6.90 -14.18
CA GLY A 185 5.37 -5.91 -13.45
C GLY A 185 4.00 -6.49 -13.06
N PRO A 186 3.20 -5.76 -12.27
CA PRO A 186 1.86 -6.22 -11.92
C PRO A 186 1.14 -6.66 -13.19
N ALA A 187 0.62 -7.89 -13.16
CA ALA A 187 -0.27 -8.37 -14.20
C ALA A 187 -1.51 -7.47 -14.18
N HIS A 188 -1.55 -6.53 -15.13
CA HIS A 188 -2.82 -5.98 -15.59
C HIS A 188 -3.55 -7.12 -16.28
N GLU A 189 -4.37 -7.83 -15.50
CA GLU A 189 -5.39 -8.71 -16.06
C GLU A 189 -6.44 -7.84 -16.77
N VAL A 190 -6.88 -8.32 -17.93
CA VAL A 190 -7.62 -7.59 -18.97
C VAL A 190 -9.12 -7.57 -18.69
#